data_AF-A0A6P0PY12-F1
#
_entry.id   AF-A0A6P0PY12-F1
#
_cell.length_a   1.000
_cell.length_b   1.000
_cell.length_c   1.000
_cell.angle_alpha   90.00
_cell.angle_beta   90.00
_cell.angle_gamma   90.00
#
_symmetry.space_group_name_H-M   'P 1'
#
loop_
_entity.id
_entity.type
_entity.pdbx_description
1 polymer ?
#
loop_
_entity_poly.entity_id
_entity_poly.type
_entity_poly.pdbx_seq_one_letter_code
_entity_poly.pdbx_strand_id
1 'polypeptide(L)'
;MSQATITPKTQASTAFTKLKCKECGAEYEPKAMHVCEECFGPLEVKYDYGTLRRHVTRQSIEAGPKSIWRYRSFLPLATDNYIDVGTGMTPLVKSTRLARRLGLKNLYIKNDAVNMPTLSFKDRVVSVALSRARELGFSTVSCASTGNLANSTAAIAAHAGLDCCVFIPADLEAGKVMGTLIYNPTLMAVKGNYDQVNRLCC
;
A
#
# COMPACT_ATOMS: atom_id res chain seq x y z
N MET A 1 10.94 40.27 23.06
CA MET A 1 11.59 38.95 22.96
C MET A 1 10.69 37.93 23.66
N SER A 2 9.80 37.26 22.93
CA SER A 2 9.04 36.13 23.46
C SER A 2 9.27 34.98 22.50
N GLN A 3 10.16 34.07 22.89
CA GLN A 3 10.44 32.85 22.15
C GLN A 3 9.24 31.93 22.35
N ALA A 4 8.51 31.66 21.27
CA ALA A 4 7.49 30.62 21.25
C ALA A 4 8.20 29.27 21.40
N THR A 5 8.00 28.64 22.55
CA THR A 5 8.47 27.29 22.86
C THR A 5 7.78 26.31 21.92
N ILE A 6 8.49 25.87 20.88
CA ILE A 6 8.02 24.79 20.00
C ILE A 6 8.03 23.51 20.85
N THR A 7 6.85 23.10 21.30
CA THR A 7 6.66 21.80 21.94
C THR A 7 7.00 20.71 20.92
N PRO A 8 7.93 19.78 21.21
CA PRO A 8 8.23 18.70 20.28
C PRO A 8 6.97 17.83 20.14
N LYS A 9 6.43 17.75 18.93
CA LYS A 9 5.36 16.80 18.59
C LYS A 9 5.83 15.41 18.98
N THR A 10 5.07 14.76 19.86
CA THR A 10 5.27 13.38 20.31
C THR A 10 5.52 12.49 19.10
N GLN A 11 6.74 11.97 18.95
CA GLN A 11 7.03 10.95 17.95
C GLN A 11 6.12 9.76 18.26
N ALA A 12 5.16 9.49 17.38
CA ALA A 12 4.36 8.28 17.47
C ALA A 12 5.34 7.10 17.53
N SER A 13 5.28 6.28 18.59
CA SER A 13 6.17 5.14 18.73
C SER A 13 5.85 4.15 17.62
N THR A 14 6.65 4.15 16.57
CA THR A 14 6.39 3.31 15.39
C THR A 14 6.77 1.89 15.73
N ALA A 15 5.81 0.97 15.66
CA ALA A 15 6.06 -0.43 16.02
C ALA A 15 6.95 -1.15 15.01
N PHE A 16 7.06 -0.65 13.78
CA PHE A 16 8.06 -1.15 12.84
C PHE A 16 9.42 -0.51 13.14
N THR A 17 10.47 -1.31 13.04
CA THR A 17 11.82 -0.93 13.50
C THR A 17 12.83 -0.96 12.37
N LYS A 18 12.78 -2.01 11.53
CA LYS A 18 13.77 -2.29 10.49
C LYS A 18 13.14 -3.03 9.31
N LEU A 19 13.87 -3.13 8.22
CA LEU A 19 13.64 -4.15 7.20
C LEU A 19 14.52 -5.37 7.52
N LYS A 20 14.01 -6.57 7.28
CA LYS A 20 14.73 -7.82 7.51
C LYS A 20 14.60 -8.71 6.28
N CYS A 21 15.72 -9.21 5.77
CA CYS A 21 15.71 -10.19 4.70
C CYS A 21 15.04 -11.48 5.18
N LYS A 22 14.10 -11.99 4.39
CA LYS A 22 13.41 -13.25 4.68
C LYS A 22 14.35 -14.47 4.65
N GLU A 23 15.34 -14.44 3.76
CA GLU A 23 16.21 -15.60 3.48
C GLU A 23 17.43 -15.66 4.41
N CYS A 24 18.24 -14.59 4.48
CA CYS A 24 19.46 -14.57 5.28
C CYS A 24 19.31 -13.90 6.66
N GLY A 25 18.20 -13.18 6.88
CA GLY A 25 17.96 -12.48 8.14
C GLY A 25 18.71 -11.15 8.33
N ALA A 26 19.49 -10.70 7.34
CA ALA A 26 20.15 -9.39 7.35
C ALA A 26 19.15 -8.26 7.65
N GLU A 27 19.57 -7.29 8.48
CA GLU A 27 18.73 -6.18 8.92
C GLU A 27 19.19 -4.87 8.32
N TYR A 28 18.23 -4.06 7.90
CA TYR A 28 18.46 -2.79 7.24
C TYR A 28 17.62 -1.68 7.87
N GLU A 29 18.15 -0.46 7.79
CA GLU A 29 17.36 0.74 8.02
C GLU A 29 16.16 0.77 7.06
N PRO A 30 15.00 1.28 7.48
CA PRO A 30 13.77 1.20 6.68
C PRO A 30 13.75 2.21 5.52
N LYS A 31 14.76 2.24 4.67
CA LYS A 31 14.83 3.12 3.49
C LYS A 31 14.01 2.54 2.34
N ALA A 32 14.00 3.23 1.19
CA ALA A 32 13.36 2.75 -0.04
C ALA A 32 14.12 1.54 -0.62
N MET A 33 13.93 0.38 0.00
CA MET A 33 14.65 -0.85 -0.32
C MET A 33 13.70 -2.03 -0.26
N HIS A 34 13.83 -2.96 -1.21
CA HIS A 34 12.95 -4.13 -1.32
C HIS A 34 13.72 -5.44 -1.53
N VAL A 35 15.02 -5.36 -1.83
CA VAL A 35 15.91 -6.50 -2.09
C VAL A 35 17.08 -6.46 -1.12
N CYS A 36 17.45 -7.62 -0.59
CA CYS A 36 18.64 -7.81 0.23
C CYS A 36 19.91 -7.65 -0.60
N GLU A 37 20.85 -6.84 -0.12
CA GLU A 37 22.14 -6.62 -0.80
C GLU A 37 23.08 -7.83 -0.71
N GLU A 38 22.87 -8.72 0.28
CA GLU A 38 23.75 -9.88 0.49
C GLU A 38 23.33 -11.11 -0.32
N CYS A 39 22.02 -11.37 -0.41
CA CYS A 39 21.50 -12.62 -0.99
C CYS A 39 20.41 -12.42 -2.03
N PHE A 40 20.06 -11.18 -2.39
CA PHE A 40 18.99 -10.83 -3.33
C PHE A 40 17.59 -11.32 -2.95
N GLY A 41 17.39 -11.79 -1.71
CA GLY A 41 16.09 -12.16 -1.17
C GLY A 41 15.20 -10.95 -0.85
N PRO A 42 13.88 -11.15 -0.71
CA PRO A 42 12.94 -10.06 -0.39
C PRO A 42 13.11 -9.55 1.04
N LEU A 43 12.94 -8.24 1.22
CA LEU A 43 12.90 -7.60 2.53
C LEU A 43 11.47 -7.55 3.09
N GLU A 44 11.31 -7.92 4.36
CA GLU A 44 10.07 -7.82 5.12
C GLU A 44 10.21 -6.78 6.25
N VAL A 45 9.08 -6.24 6.71
CA VAL A 45 9.07 -5.28 7.82
C VAL A 45 9.21 -6.01 9.15
N LYS A 46 10.18 -5.60 9.98
CA LYS A 46 10.38 -6.10 11.34
C LYS A 46 9.62 -5.25 12.36
N TYR A 47 8.75 -5.89 13.15
CA TYR A 47 7.93 -5.25 14.18
C TYR A 47 8.40 -5.57 15.61
N ASP A 48 8.28 -4.61 16.51
CA ASP A 48 8.31 -4.82 17.96
C ASP A 48 6.91 -5.23 18.47
N TYR A 49 6.69 -6.54 18.53
CA TYR A 49 5.45 -7.11 19.05
C TYR A 49 5.21 -6.84 20.54
N GLY A 50 6.26 -6.60 21.33
CA GLY A 50 6.12 -6.25 22.75
C GLY A 50 5.49 -4.87 22.91
N THR A 51 5.89 -3.91 22.07
CA THR A 51 5.25 -2.60 22.00
C THR A 51 3.84 -2.66 21.45
N LEU A 52 3.58 -3.44 20.39
CA LEU A 52 2.22 -3.63 19.86
C LEU A 52 1.26 -4.21 20.90
N ARG A 53 1.66 -5.26 21.62
CA ARG A 53 0.82 -5.89 22.65
C ARG A 53 0.43 -4.96 23.79
N ARG A 54 1.28 -3.98 24.12
CA ARG A 54 1.03 -3.02 25.20
C ARG A 54 0.08 -1.89 24.81
N HIS A 55 0.07 -1.49 23.55
CA HIS A 55 -0.63 -0.26 23.12
C HIS A 55 -1.83 -0.53 22.21
N VAL A 56 -1.84 -1.65 21.47
CA VAL A 56 -2.90 -1.93 20.50
C VAL A 56 -3.98 -2.79 21.13
N THR A 57 -5.15 -2.20 21.31
CA THR A 57 -6.37 -2.88 21.78
C THR A 57 -7.44 -2.88 20.70
N ARG A 58 -8.43 -3.78 20.83
CA ARG A 58 -9.61 -3.77 19.96
C ARG A 58 -10.30 -2.39 19.94
N GLN A 59 -10.45 -1.77 21.12
CA GLN A 59 -11.06 -0.45 21.25
C GLN A 59 -10.25 0.62 20.52
N SER A 60 -8.91 0.58 20.60
CA SER A 60 -8.05 1.53 19.86
C SER A 60 -8.22 1.40 18.34
N ILE A 61 -8.35 0.17 17.83
CA ILE A 61 -8.61 -0.12 16.42
C ILE A 61 -10.04 0.32 16.04
N GLU A 62 -11.02 0.18 16.92
CA GLU A 62 -12.41 0.62 16.71
C GLU A 62 -12.59 2.13 16.72
N ALA A 63 -11.77 2.85 17.48
CA ALA A 63 -11.75 4.31 17.50
C ALA A 63 -11.09 4.95 16.26
N GLY A 64 -10.31 4.18 15.49
CA GLY A 64 -9.64 4.66 14.28
C GLY A 64 -10.60 5.00 13.13
N PRO A 65 -10.08 5.58 12.03
CA PRO A 65 -10.89 5.94 10.87
C PRO A 65 -11.53 4.71 10.21
N LYS A 66 -12.61 4.91 9.45
CA LYS A 66 -13.26 3.84 8.67
C LYS A 66 -12.46 3.51 7.39
N SER A 67 -11.18 3.22 7.54
CA SER A 67 -10.25 2.85 6.48
C SER A 67 -9.23 1.83 7.01
N ILE A 68 -8.27 1.41 6.18
CA ILE A 68 -7.13 0.58 6.63
C ILE A 68 -6.30 1.29 7.72
N TRP A 69 -6.38 2.62 7.81
CA TRP A 69 -5.57 3.41 8.73
C TRP A 69 -6.01 3.26 10.20
N ARG A 70 -7.15 2.61 10.48
CA ARG A 70 -7.43 2.12 11.85
C ARG A 70 -6.42 1.09 12.37
N TYR A 71 -5.66 0.47 11.47
CA TYR A 71 -4.58 -0.45 11.78
C TYR A 71 -3.22 0.25 11.76
N ARG A 72 -3.17 1.59 11.87
CA ARG A 72 -1.96 2.44 11.79
C ARG A 72 -0.75 1.88 12.55
N SER A 73 -0.96 1.31 13.74
CA SER A 73 0.12 0.74 14.56
C SER A 73 0.82 -0.44 13.90
N PHE A 74 0.15 -1.18 13.01
CA PHE A 74 0.70 -2.30 12.24
C PHE A 74 1.21 -1.90 10.85
N LEU A 75 1.05 -0.64 10.43
CA LEU A 75 1.45 -0.19 9.11
C LEU A 75 2.83 0.49 9.18
N PRO A 76 3.73 0.24 8.21
CA PRO A 76 5.13 0.67 8.25
C PRO A 76 5.31 2.15 7.87
N LEU A 77 4.74 3.05 8.65
CA LEU A 77 4.91 4.50 8.54
C LEU A 77 5.44 5.10 9.81
N ALA A 78 6.41 6.01 9.69
CA ALA A 78 7.08 6.70 10.80
C ALA A 78 6.23 7.83 11.41
N THR A 79 5.34 8.42 10.61
CA THR A 79 4.54 9.60 10.92
C THR A 79 3.06 9.34 10.68
N ASP A 80 2.20 10.24 11.16
CA ASP A 80 0.77 10.19 10.88
C ASP A 80 0.37 10.93 9.60
N ASN A 81 1.36 11.31 8.78
CA ASN A 81 1.11 11.91 7.46
C ASN A 81 0.90 10.80 6.41
N TYR A 82 -0.21 10.07 6.51
CA TYR A 82 -0.61 9.04 5.54
C TYR A 82 -1.68 9.51 4.54
N ILE A 83 -1.80 8.82 3.41
CA ILE A 83 -2.77 9.10 2.34
C ILE A 83 -4.00 8.23 2.58
N ASP A 84 -5.07 8.82 3.11
CA ASP A 84 -6.34 8.13 3.31
C ASP A 84 -7.36 8.50 2.22
N VAL A 85 -7.62 7.54 1.34
CA VAL A 85 -8.66 7.61 0.30
C VAL A 85 -9.91 6.79 0.67
N GLY A 86 -10.06 6.42 1.95
CA GLY A 86 -11.15 5.58 2.42
C GLY A 86 -10.97 4.10 2.10
N THR A 87 -9.75 3.68 1.74
CA THR A 87 -9.45 2.28 1.41
C THR A 87 -9.81 1.36 2.57
N GLY A 88 -10.41 0.21 2.27
CA GLY A 88 -10.73 -0.82 3.24
C GLY A 88 -12.20 -0.86 3.58
N MET A 89 -12.52 -1.34 4.79
CA MET A 89 -13.90 -1.48 5.28
C MET A 89 -14.88 -2.20 4.33
N THR A 90 -14.35 -3.06 3.47
CA THR A 90 -15.11 -3.80 2.47
C THR A 90 -16.05 -4.82 3.11
N PRO A 91 -17.17 -5.17 2.45
CA PRO A 91 -18.15 -6.10 3.00
C PRO A 91 -17.59 -7.49 3.31
N LEU A 92 -18.07 -8.11 4.40
CA LEU A 92 -17.90 -9.53 4.69
C LEU A 92 -19.27 -10.22 4.53
N VAL A 93 -19.51 -10.81 3.37
CA VAL A 93 -20.83 -11.30 2.95
C VAL A 93 -20.99 -12.77 3.32
N LYS A 94 -22.01 -13.12 4.11
CA LYS A 94 -22.34 -14.52 4.40
C LYS A 94 -22.97 -15.19 3.16
N SER A 95 -22.37 -16.27 2.68
CA SER A 95 -22.81 -16.96 1.44
C SER A 95 -23.51 -18.28 1.75
N THR A 96 -24.81 -18.22 2.06
CA THR A 96 -25.60 -19.36 2.56
C THR A 96 -25.81 -20.46 1.52
N ARG A 97 -26.16 -20.10 0.28
CA ARG A 97 -26.41 -21.06 -0.82
C ARG A 97 -25.14 -21.80 -1.21
N LEU A 98 -24.02 -21.08 -1.34
CA LEU A 98 -22.73 -21.68 -1.66
C LEU A 98 -22.22 -22.55 -0.50
N ALA A 99 -22.40 -22.11 0.76
CA ALA A 99 -22.08 -22.93 1.93
C ALA A 99 -22.77 -24.30 1.87
N ARG A 100 -24.09 -24.30 1.61
CA ARG A 100 -24.87 -25.54 1.46
C ARG A 100 -24.36 -26.43 0.33
N ARG A 101 -24.06 -25.83 -0.84
CA ARG A 101 -23.55 -26.58 -2.00
C ARG A 101 -22.20 -27.24 -1.71
N LEU A 102 -21.37 -26.64 -0.87
CA LEU A 102 -20.04 -27.13 -0.50
C LEU A 102 -20.03 -27.97 0.79
N GLY A 103 -21.18 -28.20 1.45
CA GLY A 103 -21.25 -28.92 2.72
C GLY A 103 -20.67 -28.15 3.93
N LEU A 104 -20.54 -26.83 3.83
CA LEU A 104 -19.97 -25.97 4.87
C LEU A 104 -21.06 -25.39 5.78
N LYS A 105 -20.80 -25.33 7.09
CA LYS A 105 -21.68 -24.69 8.07
C LYS A 105 -21.64 -23.15 7.97
N ASN A 106 -20.45 -22.60 7.74
CA ASN A 106 -20.21 -21.16 7.68
C ASN A 106 -19.31 -20.84 6.49
N LEU A 107 -19.77 -19.98 5.59
CA LEU A 107 -19.00 -19.44 4.49
C LEU A 107 -19.23 -17.94 4.39
N TYR A 108 -18.13 -17.18 4.33
CA TYR A 108 -18.15 -15.74 4.16
C TYR A 108 -17.22 -15.34 3.01
N ILE A 109 -17.60 -14.31 2.27
CA ILE A 109 -16.85 -13.74 1.17
C ILE A 109 -16.40 -12.34 1.60
N LYS A 110 -15.09 -12.13 1.71
CA LYS A 110 -14.52 -10.80 1.90
C LYS A 110 -14.44 -10.11 0.55
N ASN A 111 -15.36 -9.19 0.27
CA ASN A 111 -15.50 -8.61 -1.06
C ASN A 111 -14.59 -7.39 -1.24
N ASP A 112 -13.32 -7.62 -1.54
CA ASP A 112 -12.38 -6.54 -1.89
C ASP A 112 -12.50 -6.03 -3.33
N ALA A 113 -13.44 -6.56 -4.13
CA ALA A 113 -13.75 -6.03 -5.47
C ALA A 113 -14.59 -4.75 -5.43
N VAL A 114 -15.00 -4.29 -4.24
CA VAL A 114 -15.69 -3.00 -4.03
C VAL A 114 -14.88 -2.07 -3.14
N ASN A 115 -13.56 -2.29 -3.11
CA ASN A 115 -12.66 -1.45 -2.34
C ASN A 115 -12.51 -0.08 -3.03
N MET A 116 -12.42 0.99 -2.26
CA MET A 116 -12.20 2.32 -2.81
C MET A 116 -10.70 2.64 -2.86
N PRO A 117 -10.22 3.42 -3.87
CA PRO A 117 -11.02 4.09 -4.90
C PRO A 117 -11.22 3.30 -6.20
N THR A 118 -10.55 2.16 -6.42
CA THR A 118 -10.45 1.55 -7.76
C THR A 118 -11.17 0.23 -7.94
N LEU A 119 -12.00 -0.16 -6.98
CA LEU A 119 -12.72 -1.44 -6.96
C LEU A 119 -11.75 -2.63 -6.92
N SER A 120 -10.60 -2.45 -6.24
CA SER A 120 -9.57 -3.47 -6.14
C SER A 120 -8.93 -3.59 -4.76
N PHE A 121 -8.58 -4.82 -4.38
CA PHE A 121 -7.77 -5.05 -3.17
C PHE A 121 -6.40 -4.34 -3.23
N LYS A 122 -5.91 -3.99 -4.44
CA LYS A 122 -4.64 -3.28 -4.64
C LYS A 122 -4.61 -1.91 -3.96
N ASP A 123 -5.76 -1.27 -3.76
CA ASP A 123 -5.86 0.01 -3.04
C ASP A 123 -5.29 -0.07 -1.63
N ARG A 124 -5.34 -1.24 -0.98
CA ARG A 124 -4.77 -1.42 0.37
C ARG A 124 -3.25 -1.25 0.38
N VAL A 125 -2.58 -1.97 -0.51
CA VAL A 125 -1.11 -2.00 -0.54
C VAL A 125 -0.56 -0.71 -1.13
N VAL A 126 -1.21 -0.15 -2.14
CA VAL A 126 -0.79 1.12 -2.77
C VAL A 126 -0.96 2.28 -1.80
N SER A 127 -2.05 2.34 -1.02
CA SER A 127 -2.24 3.40 -0.01
C SER A 127 -1.08 3.43 1.00
N VAL A 128 -0.60 2.26 1.44
CA VAL A 128 0.58 2.15 2.32
C VAL A 128 1.86 2.55 1.59
N ALA A 129 2.08 2.02 0.38
CA ALA A 129 3.30 2.28 -0.39
C ALA A 129 3.49 3.76 -0.74
N LEU A 130 2.44 4.44 -1.24
CA LEU A 130 2.50 5.86 -1.60
C LEU A 130 2.61 6.74 -0.36
N SER A 131 1.99 6.35 0.76
CA SER A 131 2.19 7.07 2.03
C SER A 131 3.65 6.99 2.49
N ARG A 132 4.29 5.82 2.33
CA ARG A 132 5.70 5.65 2.66
C ARG A 132 6.60 6.40 1.68
N ALA A 133 6.26 6.41 0.40
CA ALA A 133 6.99 7.18 -0.61
C ALA A 133 6.98 8.69 -0.28
N ARG A 134 5.81 9.24 0.05
CA ARG A 134 5.68 10.64 0.48
C ARG A 134 6.50 10.94 1.74
N GLU A 135 6.47 10.03 2.72
CA GLU A 135 7.24 10.18 3.97
C GLU A 135 8.75 10.14 3.74
N LEU A 136 9.22 9.40 2.74
CA LEU A 136 10.61 9.36 2.32
C LEU A 136 11.00 10.54 1.42
N GLY A 137 10.06 11.45 1.10
CA GLY A 137 10.31 12.66 0.33
C GLY A 137 10.22 12.51 -1.18
N PHE A 138 9.67 11.40 -1.69
CA PHE A 138 9.46 11.22 -3.13
C PHE A 138 8.25 12.03 -3.60
N SER A 139 8.41 12.75 -4.71
CA SER A 139 7.34 13.49 -5.41
C SER A 139 6.70 12.69 -6.55
N THR A 140 7.37 11.63 -7.01
CA THR A 140 6.99 10.85 -8.19
C THR A 140 6.95 9.38 -7.84
N VAL A 141 5.92 8.68 -8.32
CA VAL A 141 5.76 7.23 -8.19
C VAL A 141 5.60 6.59 -9.55
N SER A 142 6.20 5.43 -9.72
CA SER A 142 6.14 4.65 -10.96
C SER A 142 5.55 3.27 -10.71
N CYS A 143 4.90 2.70 -11.72
CA CYS A 143 4.62 1.26 -11.72
C CYS A 143 4.63 0.69 -13.14
N ALA A 144 5.20 -0.50 -13.29
CA ALA A 144 5.04 -1.33 -14.48
C ALA A 144 3.86 -2.29 -14.24
N SER A 145 2.70 -1.94 -14.77
CA SER A 145 1.49 -2.77 -14.64
C SER A 145 0.45 -2.38 -15.67
N THR A 146 -0.35 -3.36 -16.07
CA THR A 146 -1.39 -3.23 -17.10
C THR A 146 -2.81 -3.39 -16.54
N GLY A 147 -2.97 -3.34 -15.21
CA GLY A 147 -4.26 -3.61 -14.56
C GLY A 147 -4.44 -2.94 -13.21
N ASN A 148 -5.03 -3.65 -12.25
CA ASN A 148 -5.48 -3.08 -10.97
C ASN A 148 -4.41 -2.31 -10.18
N LEU A 149 -3.14 -2.71 -10.27
CA LEU A 149 -2.06 -1.98 -9.59
C LEU A 149 -1.86 -0.60 -10.24
N ALA A 150 -1.83 -0.51 -11.57
CA ALA A 150 -1.71 0.76 -12.28
C ALA A 150 -2.89 1.70 -11.98
N ASN A 151 -4.13 1.18 -12.01
CA ASN A 151 -5.31 1.94 -11.65
C ASN A 151 -5.19 2.52 -10.23
N SER A 152 -4.82 1.67 -9.27
CA SER A 152 -4.69 2.04 -7.87
C SER A 152 -3.59 3.07 -7.62
N THR A 153 -2.41 2.86 -8.21
CA THR A 153 -1.28 3.81 -8.14
C THR A 153 -1.67 5.16 -8.71
N ALA A 154 -2.25 5.19 -9.91
CA ALA A 154 -2.65 6.44 -10.56
C ALA A 154 -3.74 7.17 -9.77
N ALA A 155 -4.77 6.46 -9.28
CA ALA A 155 -5.84 7.06 -8.49
C ALA A 155 -5.35 7.68 -7.18
N ILE A 156 -4.53 6.95 -6.43
CA ILE A 156 -4.04 7.40 -5.12
C ILE A 156 -2.96 8.48 -5.30
N ALA A 157 -2.12 8.39 -6.34
CA ALA A 157 -1.15 9.44 -6.67
C ALA A 157 -1.85 10.75 -7.05
N ALA A 158 -2.86 10.69 -7.91
CA ALA A 158 -3.67 11.85 -8.29
C ALA A 158 -4.34 12.50 -7.07
N HIS A 159 -4.90 11.69 -6.16
CA HIS A 159 -5.46 12.20 -4.91
C HIS A 159 -4.41 12.88 -4.01
N ALA A 160 -3.19 12.31 -3.96
CA ALA A 160 -2.12 12.80 -3.09
C ALA A 160 -1.30 13.95 -3.70
N GLY A 161 -1.54 14.32 -4.96
CA GLY A 161 -0.73 15.31 -5.69
C GLY A 161 0.68 14.81 -6.01
N LEU A 162 0.86 13.51 -6.21
CA LEU A 162 2.12 12.90 -6.64
C LEU A 162 2.11 12.72 -8.16
N ASP A 163 3.26 12.95 -8.79
CA ASP A 163 3.43 12.59 -10.20
C ASP A 163 3.38 11.07 -10.35
N CYS A 164 2.67 10.58 -11.35
CA CYS A 164 2.50 9.14 -11.59
C CYS A 164 2.97 8.76 -12.99
N CYS A 165 3.91 7.82 -13.06
CA CYS A 165 4.38 7.22 -14.30
C CYS A 165 3.92 5.76 -14.40
N VAL A 166 3.25 5.39 -15.48
CA VAL A 166 2.77 4.02 -15.71
C VAL A 166 3.43 3.45 -16.95
N PHE A 167 4.16 2.36 -16.79
CA PHE A 167 4.85 1.68 -17.87
C PHE A 167 4.04 0.46 -18.32
N ILE A 168 3.78 0.36 -19.63
CA ILE A 168 3.03 -0.75 -20.24
C ILE A 168 3.74 -1.30 -21.48
N PRO A 169 3.53 -2.57 -21.85
CA PRO A 169 3.87 -3.06 -23.18
C PRO A 169 3.10 -2.31 -24.27
N ALA A 170 3.75 -2.03 -25.41
CA ALA A 170 3.17 -1.27 -26.52
C ALA A 170 2.02 -1.99 -27.26
N ASP A 171 1.88 -3.30 -27.09
CA ASP A 171 0.86 -4.16 -27.71
C ASP A 171 -0.39 -4.36 -26.84
N LEU A 172 -0.51 -3.63 -25.73
CA LEU A 172 -1.62 -3.77 -24.79
C LEU A 172 -2.94 -3.20 -25.35
N GLU A 173 -4.03 -3.95 -25.16
CA GLU A 173 -5.40 -3.51 -25.47
C GLU A 173 -5.79 -2.23 -24.72
N ALA A 174 -6.27 -1.22 -25.44
CA ALA A 174 -6.65 0.09 -24.88
C ALA A 174 -7.65 -0.03 -23.71
N GLY A 175 -8.60 -0.97 -23.77
CA GLY A 175 -9.61 -1.17 -22.73
C GLY A 175 -9.02 -1.45 -21.34
N LYS A 176 -7.82 -2.02 -21.26
CA LYS A 176 -7.14 -2.32 -19.99
C LYS A 176 -6.54 -1.10 -19.32
N VAL A 177 -6.20 -0.08 -20.11
CA VAL A 177 -5.55 1.16 -19.62
C VAL A 177 -6.51 2.33 -19.46
N MET A 178 -7.73 2.25 -20.00
CA MET A 178 -8.75 3.30 -19.84
C MET A 178 -8.97 3.69 -18.38
N GLY A 179 -9.08 2.71 -17.48
CA GLY A 179 -9.28 2.98 -16.04
C GLY A 179 -8.11 3.71 -15.38
N THR A 180 -6.89 3.49 -15.88
CA THR A 180 -5.68 4.17 -15.39
C THR A 180 -5.61 5.60 -15.94
N LEU A 181 -5.92 5.78 -17.23
CA LEU A 181 -5.79 7.05 -17.94
C LEU A 181 -6.72 8.16 -17.42
N ILE A 182 -7.87 7.81 -16.84
CA ILE A 182 -8.81 8.78 -16.25
C ILE A 182 -8.15 9.59 -15.11
N TYR A 183 -7.15 9.02 -14.43
CA TYR A 183 -6.41 9.70 -13.36
C TYR A 183 -5.21 10.52 -13.88
N ASN A 184 -5.10 10.68 -15.21
CA ASN A 184 -4.06 11.45 -15.89
C ASN A 184 -2.60 11.13 -15.49
N PRO A 185 -2.18 9.85 -15.44
CA PRO A 185 -0.76 9.53 -15.26
C PRO A 185 0.03 9.76 -16.56
N THR A 186 1.34 9.89 -16.43
CA THR A 186 2.27 9.82 -17.57
C THR A 186 2.39 8.35 -18.01
N LEU A 187 1.67 7.99 -19.07
CA LEU A 187 1.71 6.63 -19.63
C LEU A 187 2.87 6.47 -20.60
N MET A 188 3.74 5.48 -20.37
CA MET A 188 4.88 5.16 -21.21
C MET A 188 4.70 3.76 -21.82
N ALA A 189 4.44 3.72 -23.13
CA ALA A 189 4.37 2.48 -23.89
C ALA A 189 5.79 2.03 -24.30
N VAL A 190 6.19 0.84 -23.83
CA VAL A 190 7.51 0.27 -24.05
C VAL A 190 7.41 -0.85 -25.10
N LYS A 191 8.25 -0.78 -26.13
CA LYS A 191 8.42 -1.86 -27.09
C LYS A 191 9.24 -2.98 -26.46
N GLY A 192 8.57 -3.95 -25.85
CA GLY A 192 9.21 -5.07 -25.18
C GLY A 192 8.20 -5.94 -24.43
N ASN A 193 8.69 -7.04 -23.87
CA ASN A 193 7.89 -7.91 -23.00
C ASN A 193 7.78 -7.32 -21.58
N TYR A 194 6.90 -7.91 -20.76
CA TYR A 194 6.62 -7.45 -19.39
C TYR A 194 7.89 -7.29 -18.52
N ASP A 195 8.85 -8.20 -18.64
CA ASP A 195 10.09 -8.15 -17.86
C ASP A 195 10.98 -6.97 -18.26
N GLN A 196 11.03 -6.66 -19.56
CA GLN A 196 11.74 -5.47 -20.06
C GLN A 196 11.08 -4.19 -19.57
N VAL A 197 9.74 -4.15 -19.54
CA VAL A 197 8.99 -3.01 -18.99
C VAL A 197 9.28 -2.83 -17.49
N ASN A 198 9.26 -3.91 -16.71
CA ASN A 198 9.57 -3.85 -15.27
C ASN A 198 10.97 -3.31 -14.98
N ARG A 199 11.98 -3.66 -15.80
CA ARG A 199 13.35 -3.16 -15.64
C ARG A 199 13.52 -1.66 -15.88
N LEU A 200 12.60 -1.03 -16.61
CA LEU A 200 12.59 0.42 -16.83
C LEU A 200 11.84 1.17 -15.73
N CYS A 201 11.03 0.46 -14.95
CA CYS A 201 10.29 1.01 -13.83
C CYS A 201 11.14 0.87 -12.55
N CYS A 202 12.02 1.83 -12.33
CA CYS A 202 12.85 1.97 -11.12
C CYS A 202 12.32 3.07 -10.21
#